data_AF-A0A351ANV2-F1
#
_entry.id   AF-A0A351ANV2-F1
#
_cell.length_a   1.000
_cell.length_b   1.000
_cell.length_c   1.000
_cell.angle_alpha   90.00
_cell.angle_beta   90.00
_cell.angle_gamma   90.00
#
_symmetry.space_group_name_H-M   'P 1'
#
loop_
_entity.id
_entity.type
_entity.pdbx_description
1 polymer ?
#
loop_
_entity_poly.entity_id
_entity_poly.type
_entity_poly.pdbx_seq_one_letter_code
_entity_poly.pdbx_strand_id
1 'polypeptide(L)'
;MAAGEAEMSFWDHLEVLRGTLFRSVLVITLVSIVVFCFKSFVFDDVILAPTRSDFFIYKWLRMGDMQMSLVNLDISAQFFVHLQVAFELGFILSFPYVCFEIWKFIAPALYRNEKK
;
A
#
# COMPACT_ATOMS: atom_id res chain seq x y z
N MET A 1 41.50 6.28 -28.49
CA MET A 1 41.38 6.52 -27.03
C MET A 1 40.52 7.77 -26.86
N ALA A 2 39.22 7.59 -26.61
CA ALA A 2 38.23 8.60 -26.23
C ALA A 2 36.97 7.79 -25.80
N ALA A 3 36.93 7.26 -24.58
CA ALA A 3 36.44 7.91 -23.37
C ALA A 3 34.93 8.24 -23.42
N GLY A 4 34.11 7.29 -22.94
CA GLY A 4 33.35 7.55 -21.71
C GLY A 4 31.88 7.92 -21.76
N GLU A 5 31.19 7.86 -22.89
CA GLU A 5 29.73 8.10 -22.94
C GLU A 5 28.93 6.79 -22.97
N ALA A 6 29.06 6.01 -21.91
CA ALA A 6 28.00 5.09 -21.53
C ALA A 6 26.81 5.92 -21.02
N GLU A 7 26.09 6.57 -21.94
CA GLU A 7 24.66 6.74 -21.76
C GLU A 7 24.12 5.37 -21.37
N MET A 8 23.45 5.28 -20.22
CA MET A 8 22.83 4.04 -19.74
C MET A 8 22.13 3.37 -20.92
N SER A 9 22.60 2.18 -21.32
CA SER A 9 21.99 1.45 -22.42
C SER A 9 20.52 1.22 -22.07
N PHE A 10 19.60 1.22 -23.03
CA PHE A 10 18.18 0.91 -22.77
C PHE A 10 18.02 -0.38 -21.95
N TRP A 11 18.94 -1.32 -22.16
CA TRP A 11 19.06 -2.56 -21.40
C TRP A 11 19.43 -2.34 -19.92
N ASP A 12 20.35 -1.43 -19.61
CA ASP A 12 20.70 -1.04 -18.24
C ASP A 12 19.52 -0.35 -17.53
N HIS A 13 18.70 0.42 -18.25
CA HIS A 13 17.50 1.02 -17.68
C HIS A 13 16.40 -0.02 -17.39
N LEU A 14 16.23 -1.02 -18.25
CA LEU A 14 15.32 -2.15 -18.02
C LEU A 14 15.79 -3.05 -16.87
N GLU A 15 17.10 -3.22 -16.69
CA GLU A 15 17.71 -3.91 -15.56
C GLU A 15 17.31 -3.25 -14.22
N VAL A 16 17.36 -1.91 -14.16
CA VAL A 16 16.93 -1.14 -12.98
C VAL A 16 15.42 -1.23 -12.77
N LEU A 17 14.60 -1.14 -13.83
CA LEU A 17 13.14 -1.29 -13.74
C LEU A 17 12.77 -2.64 -13.10
N ARG A 18 13.36 -3.72 -13.59
CA ARG A 18 13.16 -5.07 -13.06
C ARG A 18 13.48 -5.13 -11.58
N GLY A 19 14.65 -4.65 -11.18
CA GLY A 19 15.11 -4.66 -9.79
C GLY A 19 14.17 -3.89 -8.86
N THR A 20 13.76 -2.69 -9.27
CA THR A 20 12.82 -1.85 -8.52
C THR A 20 11.43 -2.49 -8.42
N LEU A 21 10.94 -3.12 -9.49
CA LEU A 21 9.62 -3.76 -9.50
C LEU A 21 9.58 -5.00 -8.61
N PHE A 22 10.62 -5.85 -8.62
CA PHE A 22 10.69 -6.99 -7.72
C PHE A 22 10.77 -6.56 -6.25
N ARG A 23 11.55 -5.52 -5.94
CA ARG A 23 11.68 -4.99 -4.58
C ARG A 23 10.39 -4.35 -4.07
N SER A 24 9.70 -3.57 -4.90
CA SER A 24 8.43 -2.95 -4.52
C SER A 24 7.33 -3.99 -4.28
N VAL A 25 7.20 -5.00 -5.15
CA VAL A 25 6.27 -6.12 -4.96
C VAL A 25 6.59 -6.90 -3.69
N LEU A 26 7.87 -7.15 -3.42
CA LEU A 26 8.31 -7.85 -2.22
C LEU A 26 7.95 -7.06 -0.95
N VAL A 27 8.17 -5.75 -0.94
CA VAL A 27 7.81 -4.89 0.20
C VAL A 27 6.29 -4.80 0.39
N ILE A 28 5.51 -4.62 -0.67
CA ILE A 28 4.03 -4.64 -0.60
C ILE A 28 3.55 -5.98 -0.02
N THR A 29 4.13 -7.09 -0.46
CA THR A 29 3.76 -8.43 0.01
C THR A 29 4.11 -8.61 1.49
N LEU A 30 5.30 -8.22 1.91
CA LEU A 30 5.71 -8.30 3.32
C LEU A 30 4.86 -7.42 4.22
N VAL A 31 4.61 -6.18 3.82
CA VAL A 31 3.76 -5.26 4.59
C VAL A 31 2.32 -5.79 4.66
N SER A 32 1.78 -6.31 3.56
CA SER A 32 0.46 -6.96 3.54
C SER A 32 0.38 -8.17 4.49
N ILE A 33 1.43 -9.01 4.55
CA ILE A 33 1.50 -10.15 5.48
C ILE A 33 1.51 -9.65 6.93
N VAL A 34 2.29 -8.61 7.23
CA VAL A 34 2.33 -8.02 8.58
C VAL A 34 0.95 -7.48 8.96
N VAL A 35 0.29 -6.73 8.08
CA VAL A 35 -1.07 -6.22 8.30
C VAL A 35 -2.07 -7.37 8.51
N PHE A 36 -1.93 -8.47 7.75
CA PHE A 36 -2.76 -9.66 7.93
C PHE A 36 -2.53 -10.35 9.28
N CYS A 37 -1.29 -10.43 9.76
CA CYS A 37 -0.99 -10.93 11.11
C CYS A 37 -1.66 -10.07 12.20
N PHE A 38 -1.74 -8.75 11.98
CA PHE A 38 -2.44 -7.80 12.86
C PHE A 38 -3.92 -7.60 12.48
N LYS A 39 -4.57 -8.56 11.79
CA LYS A 39 -5.96 -8.42 11.34
C LYS A 39 -6.93 -8.04 12.47
N SER A 40 -6.71 -8.52 13.70
CA SER A 40 -7.60 -8.21 14.81
C SER A 40 -7.60 -6.71 15.12
N PHE A 41 -6.44 -6.06 15.16
CA PHE A 41 -6.36 -4.60 15.36
C PHE A 41 -7.00 -3.83 14.20
N VAL A 42 -6.74 -4.25 12.96
CA VAL A 42 -7.28 -3.59 11.76
C VAL A 42 -8.80 -3.68 11.69
N PHE A 43 -9.34 -4.88 11.91
CA PHE A 43 -10.78 -5.08 11.84
C PHE A 43 -11.48 -4.49 13.05
N ASP A 44 -10.88 -4.59 14.23
CA ASP A 44 -11.52 -4.07 15.42
C ASP A 44 -11.44 -2.53 15.52
N ASP A 45 -10.25 -1.94 15.43
CA ASP A 45 -10.05 -0.53 15.71
C ASP A 45 -10.23 0.40 14.48
N VAL A 46 -10.19 -0.14 13.26
CA VAL A 46 -10.27 0.69 12.04
C VAL A 46 -11.57 0.44 11.26
N ILE A 47 -11.95 -0.82 11.02
CA ILE A 47 -13.04 -1.14 10.08
C ILE A 47 -14.38 -1.31 10.77
N LEU A 48 -14.41 -1.97 11.93
CA LEU A 48 -15.62 -2.11 12.73
C LEU A 48 -15.80 -0.94 13.71
N ALA A 49 -14.80 -0.06 13.85
CA ALA A 49 -14.91 1.15 14.68
C ALA A 49 -16.10 2.06 14.32
N PRO A 50 -16.46 2.29 13.04
CA PRO A 50 -17.68 3.01 12.65
C PRO A 50 -18.98 2.23 12.91
N THR A 51 -18.90 0.92 13.16
CA THR A 51 -20.03 0.07 13.53
C THR A 51 -20.32 0.12 15.03
N ARG A 52 -19.37 0.62 15.84
CA ARG A 52 -19.55 0.81 17.29
C ARG A 52 -20.09 2.22 17.55
N SER A 53 -21.08 2.33 18.42
CA SER A 53 -21.75 3.58 18.82
C SER A 53 -20.81 4.66 19.39
N ASP A 54 -19.55 4.32 19.70
CA ASP A 54 -18.54 5.21 20.30
C ASP A 54 -17.75 6.06 19.30
N PHE A 55 -17.99 5.95 17.98
CA PHE A 55 -17.29 6.78 17.00
C PHE A 55 -17.61 8.27 17.22
N PHE A 56 -16.57 9.11 17.31
CA PHE A 56 -16.68 10.55 17.63
C PHE A 56 -17.69 11.29 16.75
N ILE A 57 -17.87 10.84 15.50
CA ILE A 57 -18.81 11.42 14.54
C ILE A 57 -20.27 11.22 15.00
N TYR A 58 -20.66 10.07 15.54
CA TYR A 58 -22.04 9.85 16.02
C TYR A 58 -22.34 10.67 17.28
N LYS A 59 -21.34 10.81 18.16
CA LYS A 59 -21.43 11.68 19.34
C LYS A 59 -21.57 13.17 18.94
N TRP A 60 -20.91 13.59 17.86
CA TRP A 60 -21.02 14.95 17.32
C TRP A 60 -22.36 15.19 16.60
N LEU A 61 -22.87 14.19 15.88
CA LEU A 61 -24.11 14.27 15.11
C LEU A 61 -25.39 14.07 15.96
N ARG A 62 -25.26 13.74 17.25
CA ARG A 62 -26.38 13.49 18.19
C ARG A 62 -27.42 12.47 17.67
N MET A 63 -27.01 11.54 16.83
CA MET A 63 -27.86 10.41 16.46
C MET A 63 -27.75 9.35 17.54
N GLY A 64 -28.84 9.12 18.27
CA GLY A 64 -28.93 8.08 19.30
C GLY A 64 -28.67 6.69 18.71
N ASP A 65 -28.22 5.78 19.59
CA ASP A 65 -27.81 4.38 19.35
C ASP A 65 -28.34 3.77 18.03
N MET A 66 -27.57 3.96 16.95
CA MET A 66 -27.79 3.26 15.70
C MET A 66 -27.14 1.89 15.83
N GLN A 67 -27.87 0.94 16.39
CA GLN A 67 -27.45 -0.47 16.44
C GLN A 67 -27.48 -1.06 15.02
N MET A 68 -26.38 -0.91 14.29
CA MET A 68 -26.14 -1.60 13.02
C MET A 68 -25.85 -3.08 13.31
N SER A 69 -26.80 -3.96 13.04
CA SER A 69 -26.57 -5.40 13.08
C SER A 69 -25.81 -5.84 11.82
N LEU A 70 -24.53 -6.17 11.98
CA LEU A 70 -23.70 -6.68 10.89
C LEU A 70 -24.04 -8.17 10.67
N VAL A 71 -24.75 -8.47 9.58
CA VAL A 71 -25.10 -9.85 9.22
C VAL A 71 -24.11 -10.36 8.17
N ASN A 72 -23.43 -11.46 8.48
CA ASN A 72 -22.62 -12.17 7.49
C ASN A 72 -23.55 -13.00 6.59
N LEU A 73 -23.67 -12.60 5.33
CA LEU A 73 -24.50 -13.28 4.33
C LEU A 73 -23.87 -14.60 3.86
N ASP A 74 -22.53 -14.67 3.86
CA ASP A 74 -21.76 -15.83 3.41
C ASP A 74 -20.54 -16.07 4.29
N ILE A 75 -20.29 -17.34 4.64
CA ILE A 75 -19.12 -17.76 5.44
C ILE A 75 -17.81 -17.46 4.68
N SER A 76 -17.81 -17.66 3.36
CA SER A 76 -16.65 -17.37 2.51
C SER A 76 -16.38 -15.87 2.39
N ALA A 77 -17.43 -15.03 2.37
CA ALA A 77 -17.29 -13.59 2.18
C ALA A 77 -16.49 -12.95 3.32
N GLN A 78 -16.68 -13.40 4.55
CA GLN A 78 -15.92 -12.86 5.69
C GLN A 78 -14.40 -13.06 5.52
N PHE A 79 -13.97 -14.24 5.07
CA PHE A 79 -12.55 -14.50 4.79
C PHE A 79 -12.01 -13.63 3.65
N PHE A 80 -12.75 -13.51 2.54
CA PHE A 80 -12.34 -12.67 1.42
C PHE A 80 -12.25 -11.19 1.78
N VAL A 81 -13.16 -10.69 2.61
CA VAL A 81 -13.11 -9.32 3.14
C VAL A 81 -11.84 -9.12 3.96
N HIS A 82 -11.49 -10.06 4.84
CA HIS A 82 -10.23 -10.01 5.59
C HIS A 82 -9.00 -9.96 4.68
N LEU A 83 -8.98 -10.75 3.61
CA LEU A 83 -7.88 -10.78 2.65
C LEU A 83 -7.76 -9.47 1.85
N GLN A 84 -8.88 -8.98 1.30
CA GLN A 84 -8.93 -7.77 0.48
C GLN A 84 -8.48 -6.55 1.29
N VAL A 85 -9.02 -6.39 2.49
CA VAL A 85 -8.65 -5.30 3.40
C VAL A 85 -7.17 -5.33 3.75
N ALA A 86 -6.62 -6.50 4.09
CA ALA A 86 -5.21 -6.60 4.46
C ALA A 86 -4.29 -6.22 3.30
N PHE A 87 -4.67 -6.58 2.08
CA PHE A 87 -3.96 -6.18 0.86
C PHE A 87 -4.08 -4.68 0.60
N GLU A 88 -5.29 -4.10 0.68
CA GLU A 88 -5.52 -2.67 0.46
C GLU A 88 -4.77 -1.80 1.48
N LEU A 89 -4.85 -2.15 2.77
CA LEU A 89 -4.12 -1.44 3.83
C LEU A 89 -2.61 -1.66 3.74
N GLY A 90 -2.18 -2.89 3.42
CA GLY A 90 -0.77 -3.17 3.15
C GLY A 90 -0.23 -2.31 2.02
N PHE A 91 -1.01 -2.16 0.95
CA PHE A 91 -0.69 -1.27 -0.18
C PHE A 91 -0.59 0.19 0.26
N ILE A 92 -1.59 0.72 0.99
CA ILE A 92 -1.60 2.11 1.47
C ILE A 92 -0.39 2.40 2.38
N LEU A 93 -0.05 1.48 3.30
CA LEU A 93 1.10 1.64 4.19
C LEU A 93 2.44 1.54 3.45
N SER A 94 2.51 0.70 2.41
CA SER A 94 3.70 0.57 1.57
C SER A 94 3.87 1.69 0.53
N PHE A 95 2.81 2.46 0.26
CA PHE A 95 2.77 3.55 -0.72
C PHE A 95 3.96 4.53 -0.64
N PRO A 96 4.33 5.11 0.52
CA PRO A 96 5.47 6.03 0.58
C PRO A 96 6.79 5.38 0.14
N TYR A 97 7.00 4.11 0.48
CA TYR A 97 8.19 3.37 0.08
C TYR A 97 8.18 3.05 -1.42
N VAL A 98 7.03 2.61 -1.95
CA VAL A 98 6.86 2.34 -3.39
C VAL A 98 7.07 3.61 -4.22
N CYS A 99 6.52 4.75 -3.80
CA CYS A 99 6.74 6.05 -4.44
C CYS A 99 8.22 6.46 -4.44
N PHE A 100 8.93 6.24 -3.33
CA PHE A 100 10.37 6.51 -3.27
C PHE A 100 11.15 5.63 -4.24
N GLU A 101 10.79 4.34 -4.36
CA GLU A 101 11.49 3.43 -5.27
C GLU A 101 11.21 3.73 -6.74
N ILE A 102 9.98 4.12 -7.07
CA ILE A 102 9.61 4.64 -8.39
C ILE A 102 10.36 5.94 -8.70
N TRP A 103 10.47 6.86 -7.74
CA TRP A 103 11.22 8.10 -7.95
C TRP A 103 12.71 7.82 -8.19
N LYS A 104 13.31 6.87 -7.47
CA LYS A 104 14.68 6.43 -7.71
C LYS A 104 14.88 5.86 -9.12
N PHE A 105 13.86 5.24 -9.71
CA PHE A 105 13.88 4.79 -11.09
C PHE A 105 13.77 5.96 -12.10
N ILE A 106 12.91 6.95 -11.84
CA ILE A 106 12.68 8.10 -12.75
C ILE A 106 13.83 9.13 -12.69
N ALA A 107 14.39 9.38 -11.51
CA ALA A 107 15.46 10.35 -11.27
C ALA A 107 16.61 10.28 -12.30
N PRO A 108 17.25 9.14 -12.57
CA PRO A 108 18.36 9.06 -13.52
C PRO A 108 17.98 9.43 -14.96
N ALA A 109 16.70 9.32 -15.35
CA ALA A 109 16.24 9.74 -16.68
C ALA A 109 16.08 11.27 -16.80
N LEU A 110 15.79 11.97 -15.69
CA LEU A 110 15.57 13.42 -15.65
C LEU A 110 16.89 14.21 -15.47
N TYR A 111 17.84 13.66 -14.69
CA TYR A 111 19.14 14.29 -14.42
C TYR A 111 20.16 14.18 -15.57
N ARG A 112 19.82 13.53 -16.69
CA ARG A 112 20.68 13.53 -17.92
C ARG A 112 20.89 14.93 -18.50
N ASN A 113 20.04 15.91 -18.16
CA ASN A 113 20.16 17.29 -18.62
C ASN A 113 20.94 18.22 -17.68
N GLU A 114 21.45 17.73 -16.54
CA GLU A 114 22.36 18.49 -15.66
C GLU A 114 23.74 17.81 -15.59
N LYS A 115 24.39 17.72 -16.75
CA LYS A 115 25.85 17.65 -16.83
C LYS A 115 26.33 18.72 -17.81
N LYS A 116 26.52 19.93 -17.29
CA LYS A 116 27.58 20.84 -17.71
C LYS A 116 28.49 21.07 -16.52
#